data_AF-A0A9D7WRR9-F1
#
_entry.id   AF-A0A9D7WRR9-F1
#
_cell.length_a   1.000
_cell.length_b   1.000
_cell.length_c   1.000
_cell.angle_alpha   90.00
_cell.angle_beta   90.00
_cell.angle_gamma   90.00
#
_symmetry.space_group_name_H-M   'P 1'
#
loop_
_entity.id
_entity.type
_entity.pdbx_description
1 polymer ?
#
loop_
_entity_poly.entity_id
_entity_poly.type
_entity_poly.pdbx_seq_one_letter_code
_entity_poly.pdbx_strand_id
1 'polypeptide(L)'
;MERYLNSPLPDSCKIIWKPEWGRVIVIRLKNSPGNNENYENFKMTIAPIDGIICGMLKSEITQWDNHDDQWFGNQAEIGEFNKDIYSSPAKIFVYKDFETNDKLFSYYWHNKFDRLEEGQLPPNLSSEKLTKLLNGKLFSELYSYIKTL
;
A
#
# COMPACT_ATOMS: atom_id res chain seq x y z
N MET A 1 -1.58 -5.75 -23.41
CA MET A 1 -2.37 -5.13 -22.33
C MET A 1 -1.37 -4.69 -21.27
N GLU A 2 -0.67 -3.58 -21.49
CA GLU A 2 0.19 -2.98 -20.48
C GLU A 2 -0.68 -1.95 -19.74
N ARG A 3 -1.31 -2.39 -18.63
CA ARG A 3 -2.33 -1.61 -17.91
C ARG A 3 -1.78 -0.87 -16.68
N TYR A 4 -0.52 -1.13 -16.30
CA TYR A 4 0.11 -0.54 -15.12
C TYR A 4 1.53 -0.12 -15.47
N LEU A 5 1.93 1.08 -15.03
CA LEU A 5 3.34 1.34 -14.85
C LEU A 5 3.84 0.50 -13.69
N ASN A 6 4.98 -0.15 -13.91
CA ASN A 6 5.73 -0.77 -12.85
C ASN A 6 7.09 -0.05 -12.70
N SER A 7 7.55 0.03 -11.46
CA SER A 7 8.92 0.41 -11.15
C SER A 7 9.50 -0.62 -10.17
N PRO A 8 10.80 -0.94 -10.25
CA PRO A 8 11.41 -1.84 -9.28
C PRO A 8 11.27 -1.30 -7.86
N LEU A 9 10.99 -2.18 -6.89
CA LEU A 9 11.09 -1.81 -5.48
C LEU A 9 12.55 -1.55 -5.12
N PRO A 10 12.86 -0.44 -4.42
CA PRO A 10 14.19 -0.24 -3.88
C PRO A 10 14.50 -1.34 -2.85
N ASP A 11 15.78 -1.68 -2.70
CA ASP A 11 16.19 -2.79 -1.82
C ASP A 11 15.72 -2.63 -0.37
N SER A 12 15.62 -1.39 0.12
CA SER A 12 15.13 -1.11 1.47
C SER A 12 13.64 -1.45 1.66
N CYS A 13 12.85 -1.44 0.58
CA CYS A 13 11.42 -1.75 0.60
C CYS A 13 11.09 -3.20 0.21
N LYS A 14 12.09 -4.02 -0.12
CA LYS A 14 11.85 -5.45 -0.41
C LYS A 14 11.51 -6.18 0.88
N ILE A 15 10.43 -6.96 0.83
CA ILE A 15 9.96 -7.78 1.96
C ILE A 15 9.99 -9.26 1.59
N ILE A 16 10.27 -10.12 2.57
CA ILE A 16 10.16 -11.57 2.39
C ILE A 16 8.68 -11.93 2.42
N TRP A 17 8.09 -12.05 1.24
CA TRP A 17 6.69 -12.40 1.03
C TRP A 17 6.58 -13.76 0.34
N LYS A 18 5.47 -14.47 0.58
CA LYS A 18 5.22 -15.76 -0.06
C LYS A 18 4.03 -15.70 -1.02
N PRO A 19 4.07 -16.37 -2.19
CA PRO A 19 2.98 -16.30 -3.17
C PRO A 19 1.62 -16.74 -2.60
N GLU A 20 1.59 -17.73 -1.71
CA GLU A 20 0.36 -18.22 -1.08
C GLU A 20 -0.31 -17.20 -0.13
N TRP A 21 0.39 -16.12 0.22
CA TRP A 21 -0.18 -15.05 1.04
C TRP A 21 -0.93 -14.01 0.22
N GLY A 22 -0.86 -14.08 -1.10
CA GLY A 22 -1.38 -13.08 -2.05
C GLY A 22 -0.25 -12.48 -2.89
N ARG A 23 -0.58 -11.95 -4.07
CA ARG A 23 0.43 -11.37 -4.97
C ARG A 23 0.47 -9.86 -4.96
N VAL A 24 -0.60 -9.21 -4.53
CA VAL A 24 -0.72 -7.75 -4.56
C VAL A 24 -1.11 -7.24 -3.18
N ILE A 25 -0.38 -6.23 -2.70
CA ILE A 25 -0.67 -5.54 -1.44
C ILE A 25 -0.98 -4.08 -1.76
N VAL A 26 -2.17 -3.63 -1.33
CA VAL A 26 -2.57 -2.23 -1.39
C VAL A 26 -2.52 -1.66 0.02
N ILE A 27 -1.79 -0.56 0.19
CA ILE A 27 -1.60 0.15 1.45
C ILE A 27 -2.27 1.50 1.32
N ARG A 28 -3.21 1.82 2.21
CA ARG A 28 -3.84 3.14 2.30
C ARG A 28 -3.43 3.81 3.61
N LEU A 29 -2.69 4.91 3.49
CA LEU A 29 -2.22 5.72 4.61
C LEU A 29 -3.25 6.80 4.92
N LYS A 30 -3.60 6.99 6.20
CA LYS A 30 -4.41 8.12 6.69
C LYS A 30 -3.53 9.23 7.22
N ASN A 31 -3.63 10.43 6.65
CA ASN A 31 -2.73 11.54 6.98
C ASN A 31 -3.28 12.60 7.96
N SER A 32 -4.09 12.26 8.97
CA SER A 32 -4.42 13.26 10.00
C SER A 32 -4.50 12.73 11.43
N PRO A 33 -3.97 13.49 12.42
CA PRO A 33 -4.30 13.35 13.82
C PRO A 33 -5.66 14.02 14.05
N GLY A 34 -6.74 13.32 13.76
CA GLY A 34 -8.11 13.79 13.96
C GLY A 34 -9.08 13.10 13.02
N ASN A 35 -10.31 12.83 13.47
CA ASN A 35 -11.38 12.24 12.65
C ASN A 35 -11.92 13.22 11.58
N ASN A 36 -11.06 13.96 10.88
CA ASN A 36 -11.48 14.81 9.77
C ASN A 36 -11.41 14.01 8.47
N GLU A 37 -12.56 13.86 7.83
CA GLU A 37 -12.79 13.09 6.59
C GLU A 37 -12.09 13.67 5.35
N ASN A 38 -11.42 14.82 5.49
CA ASN A 38 -10.91 15.64 4.38
C ASN A 38 -9.38 15.56 4.16
N TYR A 39 -8.64 14.70 4.88
CA TYR A 39 -7.21 14.55 4.65
C TYR A 39 -6.91 13.25 3.89
N GLU A 40 -6.23 13.44 2.76
CA GLU A 40 -6.11 12.54 1.63
C GLU A 40 -5.55 11.15 2.00
N ASN A 41 -6.19 10.10 1.47
CA ASN A 41 -5.74 8.72 1.64
C ASN A 41 -4.67 8.41 0.60
N PHE A 42 -3.39 8.45 0.97
CA PHE A 42 -2.32 8.02 0.06
C PHE A 42 -2.40 6.51 -0.16
N LYS A 43 -2.47 6.07 -1.41
CA LYS A 43 -2.57 4.65 -1.79
C LYS A 43 -1.27 4.20 -2.45
N MET A 44 -0.73 3.08 -2.00
CA MET A 44 0.42 2.41 -2.59
C MET A 44 0.01 1.00 -2.99
N THR A 45 0.47 0.54 -4.14
CA THR A 45 0.24 -0.84 -4.58
C THR A 45 1.59 -1.49 -4.87
N ILE A 46 1.91 -2.56 -4.16
CA ILE A 46 3.15 -3.32 -4.37
C ILE A 46 2.84 -4.76 -4.75
N ALA A 47 3.66 -5.35 -5.62
CA ALA A 47 3.70 -6.78 -5.85
C ALA A 47 5.04 -7.31 -5.33
N PRO A 48 5.09 -7.75 -4.06
CA PRO A 48 6.36 -8.00 -3.36
C PRO A 48 7.13 -9.19 -3.94
N ILE A 49 6.43 -10.19 -4.51
CA ILE A 49 7.06 -11.35 -5.17
C ILE A 49 7.79 -10.93 -6.44
N ASP A 50 7.14 -10.07 -7.23
CA ASP A 50 7.67 -9.58 -8.49
C ASP A 50 8.68 -8.43 -8.26
N GLY A 51 8.79 -7.94 -7.01
CA GLY A 51 9.74 -6.91 -6.63
C GLY A 51 9.42 -5.55 -7.24
N ILE A 52 8.14 -5.25 -7.45
CA ILE A 52 7.70 -4.02 -8.13
C ILE A 52 6.69 -3.22 -7.30
N ILE A 53 6.69 -1.94 -7.55
CA ILE A 53 5.61 -1.03 -7.19
C ILE A 53 4.81 -0.68 -8.44
N CYS A 54 3.48 -0.62 -8.29
CA CYS A 54 2.55 -0.38 -9.38
C CYS A 54 1.79 0.94 -9.20
N GLY A 55 1.57 1.64 -10.31
CA GLY A 55 0.76 2.86 -10.39
C GLY A 55 0.31 3.13 -11.83
N MET A 56 -0.29 4.30 -12.09
CA MET A 56 -0.80 4.69 -13.41
C MET A 56 -0.17 6.02 -13.89
N LEU A 57 0.11 6.12 -15.20
CA LEU A 57 0.50 7.38 -15.85
C LEU A 57 -0.69 8.33 -15.96
N LYS A 58 -0.48 9.59 -15.54
CA LYS A 58 -1.48 10.67 -15.69
C LYS A 58 -1.94 10.93 -17.11
N SER A 59 -1.09 10.65 -18.10
CA SER A 59 -1.32 10.94 -19.51
C SER A 59 -2.15 9.91 -20.28
N GLU A 60 -2.43 8.74 -19.71
CA GLU A 60 -3.01 7.59 -20.45
C GLU A 60 -4.49 7.34 -20.15
N ILE A 61 -5.17 8.32 -19.53
CA ILE A 61 -6.50 8.14 -18.98
C ILE A 61 -7.53 9.08 -19.63
N THR A 62 -8.70 8.53 -20.00
CA THR A 62 -9.85 9.29 -20.51
C THR A 62 -10.69 9.87 -19.38
N GLN A 63 -11.52 10.88 -19.67
CA GLN A 63 -12.28 11.71 -18.72
C GLN A 63 -13.21 10.97 -17.72
N TRP A 64 -13.34 9.64 -17.82
CA TRP A 64 -14.17 8.79 -16.96
C TRP A 64 -13.45 8.25 -15.72
N ASP A 65 -12.13 8.39 -15.63
CA ASP A 65 -11.28 7.84 -14.55
C ASP A 65 -10.75 8.97 -13.64
N ASN A 66 -11.63 9.89 -13.25
CA ASN A 66 -11.36 11.06 -12.38
C ASN A 66 -11.23 10.70 -10.89
N HIS A 67 -10.66 9.53 -10.56
CA HIS A 67 -10.35 9.21 -9.18
C HIS A 67 -8.86 9.50 -8.93
N ASP A 68 -8.58 10.60 -8.22
CA ASP A 68 -7.22 11.04 -7.86
C ASP A 68 -6.42 10.04 -7.00
N ASP A 69 -7.00 8.88 -6.68
CA ASP A 69 -6.48 7.84 -5.82
C ASP A 69 -5.70 6.74 -6.56
N GLN A 70 -5.49 6.86 -7.88
CA GLN A 70 -4.79 5.86 -8.72
C GLN A 70 -3.39 6.28 -9.18
N TRP A 71 -2.94 7.48 -8.81
CA TRP A 71 -1.67 8.04 -9.26
C TRP A 71 -0.48 7.59 -8.42
N PHE A 72 0.69 7.50 -9.05
CA PHE A 72 1.92 7.79 -8.32
C PHE A 72 1.89 9.28 -7.94
N GLY A 73 1.53 9.56 -6.69
CA GLY A 73 2.08 10.72 -5.98
C GLY A 73 1.41 12.08 -6.15
N ASN A 74 0.30 12.28 -6.87
CA ASN A 74 0.11 13.64 -7.39
C ASN A 74 -0.48 14.72 -6.48
N GLN A 75 -1.03 14.44 -5.27
CA GLN A 75 -1.41 15.53 -4.33
C GLN A 75 -1.22 15.20 -2.85
N ALA A 76 -1.32 13.92 -2.46
CA ALA A 76 -1.22 13.55 -1.05
C ALA A 76 0.21 13.65 -0.50
N GLU A 77 0.41 14.59 0.41
CA GLU A 77 1.57 14.66 1.30
C GLU A 77 1.29 13.83 2.55
N ILE A 78 2.32 13.24 3.16
CA ILE A 78 2.25 12.77 4.55
C ILE A 78 2.77 13.87 5.48
N GLY A 79 2.14 14.01 6.66
CA GLY A 79 2.54 14.99 7.66
C GLY A 79 3.98 14.74 8.12
N GLU A 80 4.68 15.82 8.50
CA GLU A 80 6.11 15.77 8.87
C GLU A 80 6.46 14.65 9.86
N PHE A 81 5.59 14.42 10.83
CA PHE A 81 5.76 13.39 11.87
C PHE A 81 5.70 11.93 11.35
N ASN A 82 5.26 11.72 10.10
CA ASN A 82 5.22 10.43 9.44
C ASN A 82 6.35 10.24 8.41
N LYS A 83 7.21 11.25 8.16
CA LYS A 83 8.21 11.20 7.09
C LYS A 83 9.31 10.17 7.31
N ASP A 84 9.78 10.03 8.54
CA ASP A 84 10.84 9.07 8.88
C ASP A 84 10.26 7.69 9.24
N ILE A 85 9.23 7.70 10.08
CA ILE A 85 8.50 6.52 10.54
C ILE A 85 7.02 6.85 10.58
N TYR A 86 6.26 6.21 9.70
CA TYR A 86 4.82 6.37 9.61
C TYR A 86 4.17 5.78 10.87
N SER A 87 3.49 6.63 11.62
CA SER A 87 2.91 6.30 12.93
C SER A 87 1.38 6.46 12.95
N SER A 88 0.81 7.07 11.92
CA SER A 88 -0.64 7.19 11.76
C SER A 88 -1.30 5.87 11.39
N PRO A 89 -2.64 5.77 11.45
CA PRO A 89 -3.29 4.55 11.02
C PRO A 89 -3.18 4.29 9.51
N ALA A 90 -3.24 3.02 9.13
CA ALA A 90 -3.29 2.58 7.75
C ALA A 90 -4.30 1.43 7.57
N LYS A 91 -4.79 1.26 6.34
CA LYS A 91 -5.54 0.07 5.93
C LYS A 91 -4.76 -0.70 4.91
N ILE A 92 -4.66 -2.01 5.11
CA ILE A 92 -3.90 -2.92 4.26
C ILE A 92 -4.87 -3.92 3.64
N PHE A 93 -4.76 -4.08 2.32
CA PHE A 93 -5.56 -5.01 1.53
C PHE A 93 -4.62 -5.93 0.78
N VAL A 94 -4.92 -7.22 0.80
CA VAL A 94 -4.13 -8.23 0.10
C VAL A 94 -5.02 -8.97 -0.89
N TYR A 95 -4.56 -9.02 -2.13
CA TYR A 95 -5.29 -9.60 -3.26
C TYR A 95 -4.53 -10.79 -3.83
N LYS A 96 -5.29 -11.69 -4.43
CA LYS A 96 -4.77 -12.87 -5.12
C LYS A 96 -3.85 -12.49 -6.28
N ASP A 97 -4.29 -11.56 -7.13
CA ASP A 97 -3.56 -11.05 -8.29
C ASP A 97 -4.18 -9.73 -8.79
N PHE A 98 -3.59 -9.15 -9.84
CA PHE A 98 -4.06 -7.90 -10.48
C PHE A 98 -5.28 -8.11 -11.39
N GLU A 99 -5.55 -9.33 -11.85
CA GLU A 99 -6.53 -9.58 -12.91
C GLU A 99 -7.93 -9.81 -12.34
N THR A 100 -8.00 -10.48 -11.19
CA THR A 100 -9.25 -10.96 -10.59
C THR A 100 -9.90 -9.94 -9.67
N ASN A 101 -9.13 -9.00 -9.11
CA ASN A 101 -9.54 -8.16 -7.97
C ASN A 101 -10.03 -8.98 -6.75
N ASP A 102 -9.66 -10.27 -6.68
CA ASP A 102 -10.05 -11.16 -5.58
C ASP A 102 -9.28 -10.78 -4.31
N LYS A 103 -9.96 -10.07 -3.40
CA LYS A 103 -9.41 -9.70 -2.09
C LYS A 103 -9.39 -10.92 -1.18
N LEU A 104 -8.21 -11.29 -0.70
CA LEU A 104 -8.01 -12.42 0.21
C LEU A 104 -8.29 -12.03 1.65
N PHE A 105 -7.68 -10.93 2.11
CA PHE A 105 -7.92 -10.38 3.42
C PHE A 105 -7.60 -8.89 3.47
N SER A 106 -8.13 -8.20 4.48
CA SER A 106 -7.74 -6.84 4.79
C SER A 106 -7.71 -6.61 6.28
N TYR A 107 -6.85 -5.71 6.74
CA TYR A 107 -6.69 -5.42 8.15
C TYR A 107 -6.35 -3.95 8.39
N TYR A 108 -6.69 -3.50 9.59
CA TYR A 108 -6.31 -2.20 10.09
C TYR A 108 -4.94 -2.27 10.78
N TRP A 109 -4.10 -1.29 10.49
CA TRP A 109 -2.78 -1.16 11.06
C TRP A 109 -2.67 0.17 11.82
N HIS A 110 -2.12 0.12 13.02
CA HIS A 110 -1.72 1.30 13.78
C HIS A 110 -0.54 0.91 14.68
N ASN A 111 0.68 1.23 14.23
CA ASN A 111 1.97 0.75 14.75
C ASN A 111 2.22 -0.76 14.65
N LYS A 112 1.14 -1.55 14.68
CA LYS A 112 1.11 -3.00 14.51
C LYS A 112 -0.19 -3.42 13.86
N PHE A 113 -0.30 -4.70 13.52
CA PHE A 113 -1.59 -5.31 13.21
C PHE A 113 -2.57 -5.05 14.37
N ASP A 114 -3.70 -4.41 14.07
CA ASP A 114 -4.73 -4.05 15.06
C ASP A 114 -5.90 -5.03 14.98
N ARG A 115 -6.60 -5.04 13.84
CA ARG A 115 -7.76 -5.92 13.61
C ARG A 115 -7.86 -6.38 12.16
N LEU A 116 -8.27 -7.64 11.98
CA LEU A 116 -8.72 -8.15 10.68
C LEU A 116 -10.08 -7.51 10.36
N GLU A 117 -10.21 -6.89 9.19
CA GLU A 117 -11.47 -6.30 8.74
C GLU A 117 -12.25 -7.28 7.85
N GLU A 118 -11.56 -8.00 6.97
CA GLU A 118 -12.18 -8.98 6.05
C GLU A 118 -11.26 -10.17 5.78
N GLY A 119 -11.85 -11.31 5.45
CA GLY A 119 -11.14 -12.54 5.07
C GLY A 119 -10.57 -13.31 6.26
N GLN A 120 -9.56 -14.13 6.00
CA GLN A 120 -8.81 -14.90 7.00
C GLN A 120 -7.31 -14.84 6.67
N LEU A 121 -6.47 -14.82 7.70
CA LEU A 121 -5.03 -14.91 7.49
C LEU A 121 -4.68 -16.32 6.97
N PRO A 122 -3.86 -16.42 5.90
CA PRO A 122 -3.43 -17.70 5.38
C PRO A 122 -2.56 -18.46 6.38
N PRO A 123 -2.45 -19.79 6.26
CA PRO A 123 -1.60 -20.59 7.12
C PRO A 123 -0.17 -20.05 7.17
N ASN A 124 0.42 -20.05 8.37
CA ASN A 124 1.78 -19.57 8.64
C ASN A 124 2.02 -18.05 8.46
N LEU A 125 0.98 -17.25 8.20
CA LEU A 125 1.05 -15.79 8.27
C LEU A 125 0.39 -15.28 9.55
N SER A 126 1.19 -14.90 10.54
CA SER A 126 0.70 -14.33 11.79
C SER A 126 0.62 -12.81 11.74
N SER A 127 -0.20 -12.22 12.61
CA SER A 127 -0.26 -10.77 12.85
C SER A 127 1.10 -10.19 13.21
N GLU A 128 1.93 -10.94 13.94
CA GLU A 128 3.32 -10.56 14.27
C GLU A 128 4.22 -10.52 13.03
N LYS A 129 4.11 -11.51 12.13
CA LYS A 129 4.84 -11.49 10.86
C LYS A 129 4.40 -10.31 9.99
N LEU A 130 3.09 -10.07 9.89
CA LEU A 130 2.56 -8.90 9.20
C LEU A 130 3.08 -7.60 9.81
N THR A 131 3.12 -7.47 11.13
CA THR A 131 3.65 -6.29 11.82
C THR A 131 5.13 -6.06 11.53
N LYS A 132 5.93 -7.13 11.42
CA LYS A 132 7.36 -7.03 11.09
C LYS A 132 7.58 -6.64 9.64
N LEU A 133 6.84 -7.27 8.71
CA LEU A 133 6.99 -7.05 7.27
C LEU A 133 6.40 -5.70 6.83
N LEU A 134 5.20 -5.39 7.30
CA LEU A 134 4.42 -4.20 6.94
C LEU A 134 4.36 -3.26 8.15
N ASN A 135 5.37 -2.38 8.23
CA ASN A 135 5.61 -1.48 9.35
C ASN A 135 5.73 -0.02 8.90
N GLY A 136 5.75 0.89 9.87
CA GLY A 136 5.80 2.33 9.62
C GLY A 136 7.03 2.80 8.83
N LYS A 137 8.18 2.16 9.06
CA LYS A 137 9.40 2.46 8.30
C LYS A 137 9.22 2.11 6.82
N LEU A 138 8.74 0.90 6.53
CA LEU A 138 8.43 0.49 5.15
C LEU A 138 7.47 1.48 4.48
N PHE A 139 6.40 1.88 5.17
CA PHE A 139 5.39 2.79 4.58
C PHE A 139 5.98 4.16 4.24
N SER A 140 6.89 4.67 5.07
CA SER A 140 7.56 5.96 4.85
C SER A 140 8.56 5.90 3.70
N GLU A 141 9.33 4.81 3.62
CA GLU A 141 10.28 4.59 2.53
C GLU A 141 9.57 4.39 1.19
N LEU A 142 8.49 3.60 1.16
CA LEU A 142 7.66 3.44 -0.04
C LEU A 142 7.09 4.78 -0.50
N TYR A 143 6.52 5.56 0.43
CA TYR A 143 6.02 6.90 0.11
C TYR A 143 7.12 7.80 -0.48
N SER A 144 8.29 7.84 0.18
CA SER A 144 9.41 8.68 -0.25
C SER A 144 9.91 8.28 -1.63
N TYR A 145 10.04 6.97 -1.89
CA TYR A 145 10.42 6.46 -3.21
C TYR A 145 9.41 6.87 -4.29
N ILE A 146 8.11 6.66 -4.06
CA ILE A 146 7.06 7.04 -5.01
C ILE A 146 7.10 8.53 -5.35
N LYS A 147 7.38 9.40 -4.37
CA LYS A 147 7.50 10.84 -4.60
C LYS A 147 8.72 11.26 -5.42
N THR A 148 9.65 10.34 -5.66
CA THR A 148 10.86 10.55 -6.49
C THR A 148 10.78 9.90 -7.87
N LEU A 149 9.72 9.12 -8.15
CA LEU A 149 9.43 8.54 -9.46
C LEU A 149 8.85 9.60 -10.42
#